data_AF-A0A5S9MDD1-F1
#
_entry.id   AF-A0A5S9MDD1-F1
#
_cell.length_a   1.000
_cell.length_b   1.000
_cell.length_c   1.000
_cell.angle_alpha   90.00
_cell.angle_beta   90.00
_cell.angle_gamma   90.00
#
_symmetry.space_group_name_H-M   'P 1'
#
loop_
_entity.id
_entity.type
_entity.pdbx_description
1 polymer ?
#
loop_
_entity_poly.entity_id
_entity_poly.type
_entity_poly.pdbx_seq_one_letter_code
_entity_poly.pdbx_strand_id
1 'polypeptide(L)'
;MRYISLAKTEQLSKKDRYGIPVQDAQPVFSYPDEPDQVDQACYFTERNQNITQQEPNATIHQSYLVHFPSNADVRINDKVVWEGITLKLQKA
;
A
#
# COMPACT_ATOMS: atom_id res chain seq x y z
N MET A 1 -6.91 15.96 -5.83
CA MET A 1 -6.95 14.90 -6.86
C MET A 1 -6.83 13.55 -6.17
N ARG A 2 -7.61 12.54 -6.57
CA ARG A 2 -7.73 11.24 -5.88
C ARG A 2 -7.06 10.16 -6.75
N TYR A 3 -6.06 9.44 -6.23
CA TYR A 3 -5.27 8.50 -7.03
C TYR A 3 -5.14 7.17 -6.29
N ILE A 4 -5.30 6.03 -6.98
CA ILE A 4 -5.12 4.70 -6.38
C ILE A 4 -4.01 3.96 -7.13
N SER A 5 -2.82 3.86 -6.54
CA SER A 5 -1.71 3.10 -7.14
C SER A 5 -1.89 1.61 -6.80
N LEU A 6 -2.24 0.81 -7.80
CA LEU A 6 -2.69 -0.59 -7.65
C LEU A 6 -1.68 -1.61 -8.16
N ALA A 7 -0.40 -1.26 -8.30
CA ALA A 7 0.61 -2.23 -8.69
C ALA A 7 1.88 -2.18 -7.85
N LYS A 8 2.33 -3.40 -7.62
CA LYS A 8 3.62 -3.80 -7.09
C LYS A 8 4.54 -4.02 -8.30
N THR A 9 5.55 -3.20 -8.49
CA THR A 9 6.57 -3.40 -9.53
C THR A 9 7.68 -4.28 -8.98
N GLU A 10 8.08 -5.29 -9.75
CA GLU A 10 9.31 -6.05 -9.49
C GLU A 10 10.50 -5.23 -9.98
N GLN A 11 11.31 -4.71 -9.06
CA GLN A 11 12.60 -4.13 -9.40
C GLN A 11 13.70 -5.14 -9.06
N LEU A 12 14.60 -5.40 -10.00
CA LEU A 12 15.85 -6.10 -9.70
C LEU A 12 16.75 -5.13 -8.93
N SER A 13 16.87 -5.32 -7.61
CA SER A 13 17.83 -4.57 -6.78
C SER A 13 19.25 -4.81 -7.32
N LYS A 14 19.81 -3.75 -7.92
CA LYS A 14 21.06 -3.81 -8.69
C LYS A 14 22.28 -3.24 -7.96
N LYS A 15 22.16 -2.91 -6.68
CA LYS A 15 23.29 -2.36 -5.91
C LYS A 15 23.40 -3.02 -4.52
N ASP A 16 24.65 -3.37 -4.21
CA ASP A 16 25.19 -3.68 -2.88
C ASP A 16 24.85 -5.04 -2.24
N ARG A 17 25.18 -6.14 -2.92
CA ARG A 17 25.12 -7.49 -2.34
C ARG A 17 26.38 -8.34 -2.55
N TYR A 18 27.58 -7.73 -2.48
CA TYR A 18 28.88 -8.43 -2.50
C TYR A 18 29.04 -9.51 -3.61
N GLY A 19 28.34 -9.37 -4.74
CA GLY A 19 28.34 -10.35 -5.83
C GLY A 19 27.48 -11.60 -5.63
N ILE A 20 26.65 -11.69 -4.59
CA ILE A 20 25.71 -12.80 -4.40
C ILE A 20 24.56 -12.66 -5.41
N PRO A 21 24.33 -13.64 -6.30
CA PRO A 21 23.23 -13.61 -7.23
C PRO A 21 21.93 -13.96 -6.50
N VAL A 22 21.13 -12.92 -6.30
CA VAL A 22 19.85 -12.93 -5.58
C VAL A 22 18.70 -12.59 -6.52
N GLN A 23 19.02 -12.37 -7.80
CA GLN A 23 18.07 -12.06 -8.86
C GLN A 23 17.03 -13.18 -9.01
N ASP A 24 17.43 -14.43 -8.79
CA ASP A 24 16.57 -15.61 -8.93
C ASP A 24 15.92 -16.05 -7.61
N ALA A 25 16.42 -15.56 -6.46
CA ALA A 25 15.99 -16.03 -5.14
C ALA A 25 15.01 -15.06 -4.44
N GLN A 26 15.14 -13.75 -4.66
CA GLN A 26 14.28 -12.77 -3.98
C GLN A 26 14.05 -11.52 -4.84
N PRO A 27 12.86 -11.39 -5.48
CA PRO A 27 12.47 -10.16 -6.15
C PRO A 27 12.35 -9.02 -5.14
N VAL A 28 12.74 -7.80 -5.55
CA VAL A 28 12.47 -6.60 -4.75
C VAL A 28 11.18 -5.97 -5.24
N PHE A 29 10.31 -5.68 -4.28
CA PHE A 29 9.00 -5.12 -4.56
C PHE A 29 8.98 -3.65 -4.19
N SER A 30 8.58 -2.82 -5.14
CA SER A 30 8.32 -1.39 -4.94
C SER A 30 6.97 -1.01 -5.55
N TYR A 31 6.47 0.17 -5.21
CA TYR A 31 5.35 0.77 -5.94
C TYR A 31 5.92 1.68 -7.01
N PRO A 32 5.31 1.77 -8.20
CA PRO A 32 5.69 2.74 -9.21
C PRO A 32 5.44 4.17 -8.69
N ASP A 33 6.14 5.13 -9.32
CA ASP A 33 5.96 6.55 -9.05
C ASP A 33 4.61 7.05 -9.59
N GLU A 34 4.20 6.52 -10.75
CA GLU A 34 2.90 6.80 -11.36
C GLU A 34 1.82 5.83 -10.85
N PRO A 35 0.60 6.30 -10.56
CA PRO A 35 -0.48 5.44 -10.12
C PRO A 35 -1.08 4.61 -11.26
N ASP A 36 -1.28 3.31 -11.03
CA ASP A 36 -1.88 2.40 -12.02
C ASP A 36 -3.36 2.69 -12.29
N GLN A 37 -4.09 3.18 -11.30
CA GLN A 37 -5.47 3.63 -11.47
C GLN A 37 -5.67 5.02 -10.85
N VAL A 38 -6.44 5.85 -11.55
CA VAL A 38 -6.71 7.24 -11.13
C VAL A 38 -8.21 7.39 -10.92
N ASP A 39 -8.61 8.14 -9.88
CA ASP A 39 -10.01 8.43 -9.56
C ASP A 39 -10.92 7.18 -9.49
N GLN A 40 -10.35 6.03 -9.08
CA GLN A 40 -11.10 4.79 -8.92
C GLN A 40 -12.15 4.94 -7.82
N ALA A 41 -13.41 4.67 -8.19
CA ALA A 41 -14.53 4.75 -7.26
C ALA A 41 -14.32 3.75 -6.11
N CYS A 42 -14.43 4.26 -4.87
CA CYS A 42 -14.32 3.49 -3.65
C CYS A 42 -15.11 4.16 -2.52
N TYR A 43 -15.49 3.39 -1.52
CA TYR A 43 -16.19 3.87 -0.34
C TYR A 43 -15.52 3.35 0.93
N PHE A 44 -15.16 4.25 1.83
CA PHE A 44 -14.50 3.94 3.09
C PHE A 44 -15.52 3.89 4.23
N THR A 45 -15.39 2.90 5.09
CA THR A 45 -16.10 2.81 6.37
C THR A 45 -15.07 2.73 7.49
N GLU A 46 -15.26 3.51 8.56
CA GLU A 46 -14.35 3.47 9.70
C GLU A 46 -14.54 2.16 10.46
N ARG A 47 -13.46 1.38 10.62
CA ARG A 47 -13.51 0.11 11.37
C ARG A 47 -13.07 0.31 12.80
N ASN A 48 -11.93 0.99 13.02
CA ASN A 48 -11.38 1.15 14.37
C ASN A 48 -10.39 2.32 14.45
N GLN A 49 -10.45 3.06 15.55
CA GLN A 49 -9.42 4.01 15.98
C GLN A 49 -8.83 3.49 17.30
N ASN A 50 -7.67 2.85 17.23
CA ASN A 50 -6.95 2.41 18.43
C ASN A 50 -5.79 3.36 18.70
N ILE A 51 -5.75 3.95 19.90
CA ILE A 51 -4.67 4.82 20.34
C ILE A 51 -3.83 4.03 21.33
N THR A 52 -2.64 3.60 20.90
CA THR A 52 -1.66 2.95 21.78
C THR A 52 -0.69 4.00 22.29
N GLN A 53 -0.85 4.42 23.54
CA GLN A 53 0.06 5.35 24.20
C GLN A 53 1.23 4.57 24.80
N GLN A 54 2.42 4.75 24.22
CA GLN A 54 3.69 4.34 24.81
C GLN A 54 4.57 5.59 24.98
N GLU A 55 5.41 5.64 25.99
CA GLU A 55 6.37 6.75 26.09
C GLU A 55 7.45 6.59 25.02
N PRO A 56 7.82 7.66 24.29
CA PRO A 56 7.38 9.05 24.42
C PRO A 56 6.18 9.46 23.53
N ASN A 57 5.76 8.62 22.57
CA ASN A 57 4.76 8.98 21.56
C ASN A 57 3.60 8.00 21.47
N ALA A 58 2.37 8.52 21.43
CA ALA A 58 1.19 7.73 21.10
C ALA A 58 1.17 7.36 19.61
N THR A 59 0.95 6.09 19.30
CA THR A 59 0.72 5.63 17.93
C THR A 59 -0.79 5.51 17.70
N ILE A 60 -1.29 6.19 16.68
CA ILE A 60 -2.69 6.14 16.28
C ILE A 60 -2.82 5.09 15.17
N HIS A 61 -3.43 3.95 15.48
CA HIS A 61 -3.77 2.92 14.52
C HIS A 61 -5.19 3.17 14.00
N GLN A 62 -5.30 3.82 12.85
CA GLN A 62 -6.55 3.98 12.11
C GLN A 62 -6.68 2.90 11.06
N SER A 63 -7.79 2.18 11.09
CA SER A 63 -8.13 1.17 10.08
C SER A 63 -9.49 1.46 9.46
N TYR A 64 -9.54 1.32 8.14
CA TYR A 64 -10.74 1.54 7.34
C TYR A 64 -11.08 0.25 6.59
N LEU A 65 -12.36 -0.03 6.46
CA LEU A 65 -12.87 -1.04 5.53
C LEU A 65 -13.24 -0.31 4.23
N VAL A 66 -12.57 -0.70 3.14
CA VAL A 66 -12.77 -0.10 1.82
C VAL A 66 -13.61 -1.02 0.95
N HIS A 67 -14.62 -0.46 0.33
CA HIS A 67 -15.46 -1.11 -0.68
C HIS A 67 -15.05 -0.63 -2.07
N PHE A 68 -14.73 -1.57 -2.95
CA PHE A 68 -14.44 -1.33 -4.35
C PHE A 68 -15.54 -1.96 -5.22
N PRO A 69 -15.83 -1.38 -6.40
CA PRO A 69 -16.72 -2.02 -7.36
C PRO A 69 -16.08 -3.31 -7.89
N SER A 70 -16.90 -4.28 -8.30
CA SER A 70 -16.44 -5.62 -8.70
C SER A 70 -15.53 -5.65 -9.94
N ASN A 71 -15.49 -4.55 -10.70
CA ASN A 71 -14.65 -4.40 -11.88
C ASN A 71 -13.29 -3.71 -11.59
N ALA A 72 -13.02 -3.30 -10.36
CA ALA A 72 -11.73 -2.72 -9.99
C ALA A 72 -10.66 -3.81 -9.83
N ASP A 73 -9.45 -3.58 -10.35
CA ASP A 73 -8.30 -4.47 -10.13
C ASP A 73 -7.69 -4.15 -8.76
N VAL A 74 -8.07 -4.90 -7.73
CA VAL A 74 -7.64 -4.67 -6.35
C VAL A 74 -6.87 -5.87 -5.84
N ARG A 75 -5.65 -5.64 -5.34
CA ARG A 75 -4.74 -6.67 -4.85
C ARG A 75 -4.33 -6.38 -3.41
N ILE A 76 -3.98 -7.45 -2.69
CA ILE A 76 -3.48 -7.32 -1.32
C ILE A 76 -2.10 -6.66 -1.37
N ASN A 77 -1.84 -5.76 -0.43
CA ASN A 77 -0.66 -4.88 -0.36
C ASN A 77 -0.69 -3.68 -1.30
N ASP A 78 -1.79 -3.38 -1.97
CA ASP A 78 -1.81 -2.17 -2.79
C ASP A 78 -1.77 -0.88 -1.95
N LYS A 79 -1.24 0.16 -2.59
CA LYS A 79 -1.02 1.49 -2.00
C LYS A 79 -2.15 2.44 -2.44
N VAL A 80 -3.07 2.70 -1.54
CA VAL A 80 -4.20 3.60 -1.79
C VAL A 80 -3.84 5.00 -1.29
N VAL A 81 -4.02 6.03 -2.13
CA VAL A 81 -3.84 7.43 -1.72
C VAL A 81 -5.19 8.12 -1.72
N TRP A 82 -5.69 8.42 -0.52
CA TRP A 82 -7.00 9.02 -0.33
C TRP A 82 -6.88 10.29 0.50
N GLU A 83 -7.28 11.43 -0.07
CA GLU A 83 -7.26 12.75 0.58
C GLU A 83 -5.90 13.13 1.20
N GLY A 84 -4.81 12.70 0.56
CA GLY A 84 -3.43 12.97 1.02
C GLY A 84 -2.90 11.94 2.02
N ILE A 85 -3.74 11.00 2.48
CA ILE A 85 -3.34 9.89 3.35
C ILE A 85 -2.96 8.69 2.48
N THR A 86 -1.84 8.05 2.80
CA THR A 86 -1.41 6.80 2.16
C THR A 86 -1.80 5.62 3.04
N LEU A 87 -2.55 4.69 2.48
CA LEU A 87 -3.03 3.47 3.14
C LEU A 87 -2.50 2.26 2.39
N LYS A 88 -2.27 1.18 3.13
CA LYS A 88 -1.90 -0.12 2.55
C LYS A 88 -3.05 -1.10 2.73
N LEU A 89 -3.50 -1.74 1.65
CA LEU A 89 -4.56 -2.74 1.72
C LEU A 89 -4.06 -4.00 2.43
N GLN A 90 -4.85 -4.44 3.41
CA GLN A 90 -4.64 -5.66 4.17
C GLN A 90 -5.88 -6.54 4.09
N LYS A 91 -5.69 -7.86 4.14
CA LYS A 91 -6.80 -8.80 4.25
C LYS A 91 -7.47 -8.61 5.62
N ALA A 92 -8.78 -8.39 5.61
CA ALA A 92 -9.59 -8.09 6.78
C ALA A 92 -9.70 -9.26 7.78
#